data_AF-A0A2C6AF39-F1
#
_entry.id   AF-A0A2C6AF39-F1
#
_cell.length_a   1.000
_cell.length_b   1.000
_cell.length_c   1.000
_cell.angle_alpha   90.00
_cell.angle_beta   90.00
_cell.angle_gamma   90.00
#
_symmetry.space_group_name_H-M   'P 1'
#
loop_
_entity.id
_entity.type
_entity.pdbx_description
1 polymer ?
#
loop_
_entity_poly.entity_id
_entity_poly.type
_entity_poly.pdbx_seq_one_letter_code
_entity_poly.pdbx_strand_id
1 'polypeptide(L)'
;MAVAGTTHDSFTDRPALLAALGRRLPDAARAALRKSVGTIDPHRLERVLAGLLTAFFDLALYGERGRVADLGRTFPEVSVVRERL
;
A
#
# COMPACT_ATOMS: atom_id res chain seq x y z
N MET A 1 -10.89 -2.89 3.35
CA MET A 1 -10.21 -2.75 2.04
C MET A 1 -8.98 -3.63 2.03
N ALA A 2 -8.58 -4.15 0.87
CA ALA A 2 -7.35 -4.93 0.69
C ALA A 2 -6.59 -4.43 -0.56
N VAL A 3 -5.25 -4.47 -0.51
CA VAL A 3 -4.36 -4.07 -1.62
C VAL A 3 -3.58 -5.30 -2.08
N ALA A 4 -3.76 -5.72 -3.32
CA ALA A 4 -3.08 -6.88 -3.89
C ALA A 4 -1.56 -6.70 -3.91
N GLY A 5 -0.82 -7.80 -3.66
CA GLY A 5 0.65 -7.77 -3.62
C GLY A 5 1.23 -7.13 -2.35
N THR A 6 0.41 -6.82 -1.35
CA THR A 6 0.86 -6.31 -0.05
C THR A 6 0.78 -7.38 1.04
N THR A 7 1.60 -7.18 2.05
CA THR A 7 1.63 -7.83 3.36
C THR A 7 1.56 -6.76 4.45
N HIS A 8 1.44 -7.13 5.72
CA HIS A 8 1.42 -6.17 6.83
C HIS A 8 2.59 -5.17 6.80
N ASP A 9 3.80 -5.67 6.57
CA ASP A 9 5.01 -4.82 6.57
C ASP A 9 5.10 -3.89 5.36
N SER A 10 4.28 -4.10 4.32
CA SER A 10 4.25 -3.24 3.13
C SER A 10 3.77 -1.83 3.47
N PHE A 11 2.96 -1.67 4.52
CA PHE A 11 2.39 -0.38 4.93
C PHE A 11 3.30 0.45 5.84
N THR A 12 4.58 0.08 5.94
CA THR A 12 5.61 0.78 6.75
C THR A 12 6.71 1.31 5.84
N ASP A 13 7.74 1.96 6.38
CA ASP A 13 8.89 2.44 5.59
C ASP A 13 9.82 1.32 5.08
N ARG A 14 9.55 0.05 5.43
CA ARG A 14 10.39 -1.10 5.05
C ARG A 14 10.59 -1.26 3.53
N PRO A 15 9.59 -1.07 2.65
CA PRO A 15 9.81 -1.13 1.20
C PRO A 15 10.77 -0.03 0.73
N ALA A 16 10.66 1.18 1.27
CA ALA A 16 11.54 2.30 0.94
C ALA A 16 12.97 2.06 1.45
N LEU A 17 13.12 1.55 2.68
CA LEU A 17 14.42 1.16 3.23
C LEU A 17 15.07 0.03 2.44
N LEU A 18 14.28 -0.96 1.98
CA LEU A 18 14.78 -2.02 1.10
C LEU A 18 15.27 -1.45 -0.23
N ALA A 19 14.54 -0.51 -0.83
CA ALA A 19 14.93 0.13 -2.08
C ALA A 19 16.22 0.96 -1.92
N ALA A 20 16.33 1.75 -0.85
CA ALA A 20 17.46 2.65 -0.61
C ALA A 20 18.72 1.92 -0.11
N LEU A 21 18.57 0.95 0.78
CA LEU A 21 19.66 0.30 1.50
C LEU A 21 19.87 -1.16 1.11
N GLY A 22 19.01 -1.75 0.29
CA GLY A 22 19.00 -3.19 0.01
C GLY A 22 20.35 -3.75 -0.42
N ARG A 23 21.12 -3.01 -1.23
CA ARG A 23 22.46 -3.45 -1.66
C ARG A 23 23.53 -3.39 -0.56
N ARG A 24 23.29 -2.62 0.50
CA ARG A 24 24.18 -2.45 1.67
C ARG A 24 23.83 -3.38 2.82
N LEU A 25 22.66 -4.02 2.78
CA LEU A 25 22.23 -4.99 3.79
C LEU A 25 22.95 -6.34 3.58
N PRO A 26 23.31 -7.04 4.67
CA PRO A 26 23.70 -8.44 4.60
C PRO A 26 22.65 -9.27 3.86
N ASP A 27 23.08 -10.27 3.10
CA ASP A 27 22.17 -11.06 2.24
C ASP A 27 21.00 -11.68 3.02
N ALA A 28 21.26 -12.18 4.23
CA ALA A 28 20.24 -12.73 5.12
C ALA A 28 19.19 -11.68 5.53
N ALA A 29 19.63 -10.47 5.90
CA ALA A 29 18.74 -9.37 6.28
C ALA A 29 17.94 -8.87 5.08
N ARG A 30 18.58 -8.73 3.91
CA ARG A 30 17.92 -8.37 2.65
C ARG A 30 16.86 -9.39 2.25
N ALA A 31 17.15 -10.68 2.38
CA ALA A 31 16.20 -11.75 2.07
C ALA A 31 15.01 -11.78 3.05
N ALA A 32 15.26 -11.57 4.34
CA ALA A 32 14.20 -11.48 5.35
C ALA A 32 13.27 -10.29 5.07
N LEU A 33 13.84 -9.11 4.78
CA LEU A 33 13.07 -7.91 4.46
C LEU A 33 12.24 -8.12 3.17
N ARG A 34 12.85 -8.67 2.11
CA ARG A 34 12.17 -8.99 0.85
C ARG A 34 10.95 -9.89 1.02
N LYS A 35 11.05 -10.90 1.90
CA LYS A 35 9.91 -11.78 2.20
C LYS A 35 8.80 -11.05 2.94
N SER A 36 9.15 -10.00 3.69
CA SER A 36 8.19 -9.31 4.55
C SER A 36 7.43 -8.22 3.81
N VAL A 37 7.99 -7.52 2.82
CA VAL A 37 7.36 -6.36 2.14
C VAL A 37 6.49 -6.67 0.90
N GLY A 38 6.05 -7.91 0.73
CA GLY A 38 5.15 -8.28 -0.37
C GLY A 38 5.81 -8.21 -1.75
N THR A 39 5.00 -8.09 -2.80
CA THR A 39 5.43 -8.10 -4.21
C THR A 39 5.10 -6.82 -4.97
N ILE A 40 4.32 -5.90 -4.38
CA ILE A 40 3.99 -4.62 -5.02
C ILE A 40 5.24 -3.73 -5.13
N ASP A 41 5.32 -2.97 -6.21
CA ASP A 41 6.35 -1.94 -6.35
C ASP A 41 6.19 -0.86 -5.25
N PRO A 42 7.26 -0.49 -4.51
CA PRO A 42 7.17 0.48 -3.42
C PRO A 42 6.61 1.85 -3.82
N HIS A 43 6.99 2.37 -5.00
CA HIS A 43 6.50 3.67 -5.48
C HIS A 43 5.04 3.60 -5.96
N ARG A 44 4.62 2.45 -6.49
CA ARG A 44 3.21 2.17 -6.76
C ARG A 44 2.40 2.13 -5.46
N LEU A 45 2.90 1.44 -4.44
CA LEU A 45 2.24 1.36 -3.14
C LEU A 45 2.08 2.75 -2.50
N GLU A 46 3.11 3.59 -2.54
CA GLU A 46 3.05 4.97 -2.04
C GLU A 46 1.92 5.77 -2.69
N ARG A 47 1.80 5.70 -4.04
CA ARG A 47 0.72 6.36 -4.78
C ARG A 47 -0.66 5.80 -4.43
N VAL A 48 -0.78 4.49 -4.28
CA VAL A 48 -2.02 3.82 -3.89
C VAL A 48 -2.44 4.30 -2.49
N LEU A 49 -1.52 4.34 -1.52
CA LEU A 49 -1.79 4.79 -0.16
C LEU A 49 -2.17 6.26 -0.10
N ALA A 50 -1.44 7.14 -0.79
CA ALA A 50 -1.77 8.56 -0.87
C ALA A 50 -3.17 8.78 -1.46
N GLY A 51 -3.51 8.08 -2.53
CA GLY A 51 -4.83 8.15 -3.15
C GLY A 51 -5.96 7.64 -2.22
N LEU A 52 -5.74 6.50 -1.56
CA LEU A 52 -6.66 5.93 -0.59
C LEU A 52 -6.93 6.87 0.60
N LEU A 53 -5.86 7.38 1.22
CA LEU A 53 -5.95 8.29 2.35
C LEU A 53 -6.63 9.61 1.95
N THR A 54 -6.28 10.15 0.79
CA THR A 54 -6.92 11.35 0.25
C THR A 54 -8.43 11.13 0.05
N ALA A 55 -8.83 10.06 -0.64
CA ALA A 55 -10.23 9.74 -0.86
C ALA A 55 -10.99 9.50 0.46
N PHE A 56 -10.34 8.85 1.44
CA PHE A 56 -10.92 8.65 2.76
C PHE A 56 -11.13 9.98 3.50
N PHE A 57 -10.13 10.86 3.54
CA PHE A 57 -10.25 12.16 4.19
C PHE A 57 -11.24 13.08 3.47
N ASP A 58 -11.28 13.04 2.14
CA ASP A 58 -12.25 13.77 1.33
C ASP A 58 -13.69 13.36 1.69
N LEU A 59 -13.94 12.06 1.84
CA LEU A 59 -15.22 11.55 2.30
C LEU A 59 -15.50 11.96 3.76
N ALA A 60 -14.55 11.75 4.66
CA ALA A 60 -14.76 11.89 6.11
C ALA A 60 -14.90 13.35 6.54
N LEU A 61 -14.15 14.26 5.91
CA LEU A 61 -14.09 15.67 6.31
C LEU A 61 -14.99 16.56 5.45
N TYR A 62 -15.22 16.20 4.19
CA TYR A 62 -15.96 17.04 3.24
C TYR A 62 -17.19 16.37 2.63
N GLY A 63 -17.42 15.08 2.91
CA GLY A 63 -18.57 14.34 2.37
C GLY A 63 -18.44 13.96 0.89
N GLU A 64 -17.24 14.09 0.31
CA GLU A 64 -16.96 13.86 -1.10
C GLU A 64 -16.88 12.36 -1.44
N ARG A 65 -18.02 11.78 -1.86
CA ARG A 65 -18.15 10.33 -2.12
C ARG A 65 -17.53 9.86 -3.43
N GLY A 66 -17.38 10.75 -4.42
CA GLY A 66 -16.96 10.39 -5.78
C GLY A 66 -15.59 9.71 -5.82
N ARG A 67 -14.61 10.22 -5.07
CA ARG A 67 -13.25 9.68 -5.08
C ARG A 67 -13.17 8.27 -4.52
N VAL A 68 -13.93 7.98 -3.47
CA VAL A 68 -13.98 6.63 -2.88
C VAL A 68 -14.63 5.64 -3.86
N ALA A 69 -15.68 6.06 -4.58
CA ALA A 69 -16.34 5.23 -5.58
C ALA A 69 -15.42 4.88 -6.76
N ASP A 70 -14.52 5.80 -7.16
CA ASP A 70 -13.58 5.59 -8.26
C ASP A 70 -12.26 4.91 -7.86
N LEU A 71 -12.04 4.58 -6.57
CA LEU A 71 -10.79 3.98 -6.09
C LEU A 71 -10.42 2.68 -6.82
N GLY A 72 -11.38 1.76 -7.00
CA GLY A 72 -11.12 0.48 -7.67
C GLY A 72 -10.83 0.63 -9.18
N ARG A 73 -11.29 1.72 -9.80
CA ARG A 73 -10.96 2.05 -11.20
C ARG A 73 -9.59 2.69 -11.32
N THR A 74 -9.24 3.54 -10.35
CA THR A 74 -7.98 4.30 -10.33
C THR A 74 -6.80 3.42 -9.90
N PHE A 75 -7.05 2.53 -8.95
CA PHE A 75 -6.08 1.61 -8.37
C PHE A 75 -6.62 0.17 -8.48
N PRO A 76 -6.32 -0.54 -9.58
CA PRO A 76 -6.79 -1.91 -9.80
C PRO A 76 -6.35 -2.90 -8.71
N GLU A 77 -5.29 -2.58 -7.97
CA GLU A 77 -4.80 -3.37 -6.86
C GLU A 77 -5.70 -3.28 -5.61
N VAL A 78 -6.60 -2.31 -5.55
CA VAL A 78 -7.47 -2.03 -4.39
C VAL A 78 -8.80 -2.75 -4.54
N SER A 79 -9.20 -3.46 -3.48
CA SER A 79 -10.52 -4.09 -3.38
C SER A 79 -11.23 -3.72 -2.08
N VAL A 80 -12.55 -3.58 -2.16
CA VAL A 80 -13.40 -3.35 -0.98
C VAL A 80 -13.82 -4.70 -0.43
N VAL A 81 -13.14 -5.14 0.63
CA VAL A 81 -13.58 -6.28 1.43
C VAL A 81 -14.54 -5.79 2.51
N ARG A 82 -15.73 -6.40 2.55
CA ARG A 82 -16.67 -6.26 3.68
C ARG A 82 -16.29 -7.28 4.73
N GLU A 83 -15.99 -6.83 5.93
CA GLU A 83 -15.79 -7.72 7.07
C GLU A 83 -17.17 -8.24 7.51
N ARG A 84 -17.34 -9.56 7.55
CA ARG A 84 -18.48 -10.18 8.25
C ARG A 84 -18.05 -10.32 9.70
N LEU A 85 -18.42 -9.34 10.52
CA LEU A 85 -18.40 -9.47 11.98
C LEU A 85 -19.53 -10.39 12.43
#